data_AF-A0A4Q5XAY8-F1
#
_entry.id   AF-A0A4Q5XAY8-F1
#
_cell.length_a   1.000
_cell.length_b   1.000
_cell.length_c   1.000
_cell.angle_alpha   90.00
_cell.angle_beta   90.00
_cell.angle_gamma   90.00
#
_symmetry.space_group_name_H-M   'P 1'
#
loop_
_entity.id
_entity.type
_entity.pdbx_description
1 polymer ?
#
loop_
_entity_poly.entity_id
_entity_poly.type
_entity_poly.pdbx_seq_one_letter_code
_entity_poly.pdbx_strand_id
1 'polypeptide(L)'
;MPEVLARVTSRAAAGPRGPDVLHRVRVRREWLVAGEVVELELPRNLACAACGGGGCDACGRSGAITLRQREEPAEVVEITLPARPEDDAPDSRGVTLRIPEQGGLSAPGSDLPRGFLLLTVVPSPEPDARIRLLRGVPSKRPPASVLAEDEARSLRVREPSARRGSVAVIIAAVAVALWVLFLTWLRLSGRG
;
A
#
# COMPACT_ATOMS: atom_id res chain seq x y z
N MET A 1 -23.94 -13.71 8.30
CA MET A 1 -24.05 -13.12 6.96
C MET A 1 -23.10 -11.93 6.93
N PRO A 2 -22.29 -11.73 5.88
CA PRO A 2 -21.31 -10.63 5.87
C PRO A 2 -22.05 -9.30 5.98
N GLU A 3 -21.73 -8.53 7.02
CA GLU A 3 -22.29 -7.20 7.23
C GLU A 3 -21.67 -6.24 6.21
N VAL A 4 -22.48 -5.77 5.26
CA VAL A 4 -22.03 -4.82 4.24
C VAL A 4 -21.85 -3.46 4.90
N LEU A 5 -20.60 -3.12 5.23
CA LEU A 5 -20.23 -1.88 5.90
C LEU A 5 -20.68 -0.62 5.16
N ALA A 6 -20.46 -0.63 3.84
CA ALA A 6 -20.90 0.38 2.89
C ALA A 6 -20.68 -0.14 1.47
N ARG A 7 -21.47 0.35 0.51
CA ARG A 7 -21.24 0.10 -0.92
C ARG A 7 -20.49 1.28 -1.52
N VAL A 8 -19.36 1.03 -2.16
CA VAL A 8 -18.68 2.04 -3.00
C VAL A 8 -19.55 2.28 -4.24
N THR A 9 -20.17 3.45 -4.34
CA THR A 9 -21.06 3.83 -5.44
C THR A 9 -20.36 4.60 -6.57
N SER A 10 -19.08 4.92 -6.40
CA SER A 10 -18.27 5.64 -7.38
C SER A 10 -18.24 4.93 -8.73
N ARG A 11 -18.47 5.66 -9.81
CA ARG A 11 -18.44 5.12 -11.19
C ARG A 11 -17.04 4.63 -11.57
N ALA A 12 -15.99 5.22 -10.98
CA ALA A 12 -14.62 4.78 -11.22
C ALA A 12 -14.35 3.34 -10.74
N ALA A 13 -15.16 2.78 -9.83
CA ALA A 13 -14.89 1.49 -9.20
C ALA A 13 -14.91 0.29 -10.16
N ALA A 14 -15.75 0.34 -11.20
CA ALA A 14 -15.99 -0.79 -12.10
C ALA A 14 -15.87 -0.43 -13.60
N GLY A 15 -15.63 0.84 -13.93
CA GLY A 15 -15.61 1.34 -15.31
C GLY A 15 -14.28 1.94 -15.75
N PRO A 16 -14.18 2.32 -17.04
CA PRO A 16 -13.09 3.15 -17.54
C PRO A 16 -13.02 4.47 -16.76
N ARG A 17 -11.80 4.96 -16.54
CA ARG A 17 -11.50 6.14 -15.72
C ARG A 17 -10.16 6.75 -16.15
N GLY A 18 -9.85 7.94 -15.63
CA GLY A 18 -8.53 8.54 -15.73
C GLY A 18 -7.41 7.69 -15.09
N PRO A 19 -6.13 8.07 -15.27
CA PRO A 19 -5.01 7.27 -14.80
C PRO A 19 -4.92 7.28 -13.26
N ASP A 20 -4.64 6.12 -12.69
CA ASP A 20 -4.41 5.98 -11.25
C ASP A 20 -3.02 6.56 -10.86
N VAL A 21 -2.93 7.09 -9.64
CA VAL A 21 -1.72 7.76 -9.12
C VAL A 21 -1.31 7.20 -7.77
N LEU A 22 0.00 7.27 -7.48
CA LEU A 22 0.59 6.87 -6.20
C LEU A 22 0.98 8.09 -5.39
N HIS A 23 0.66 8.07 -4.11
CA HIS A 23 1.21 9.01 -3.15
C HIS A 23 1.55 8.27 -1.86
N ARG A 24 2.70 8.59 -1.27
CA ARG A 24 3.12 8.04 0.02
C ARG A 24 3.25 9.19 0.99
N VAL A 25 2.68 9.03 2.17
CA VAL A 25 2.64 10.06 3.20
C VAL A 25 2.97 9.51 4.57
N ARG A 26 3.63 10.32 5.40
CA ARG A 26 3.98 10.01 6.78
C ARG A 26 2.99 10.64 7.74
N VAL A 27 2.50 9.86 8.69
CA VAL A 27 1.61 10.31 9.77
C VAL A 27 2.13 9.85 11.12
N ARG A 28 1.73 10.55 12.17
CA ARG A 28 2.04 10.15 13.55
C ARG A 28 1.38 8.79 13.87
N ARG A 29 2.09 7.91 14.58
CA ARG A 29 1.63 6.55 14.90
C ARG A 29 0.32 6.59 15.68
N GLU A 30 0.22 7.49 16.65
CA GLU A 30 -0.95 7.74 17.48
C GLU A 30 -2.21 8.11 16.67
N TRP A 31 -2.06 8.78 15.52
CA TRP A 31 -3.19 9.12 14.65
C TRP A 31 -3.75 7.87 13.96
N LEU A 32 -2.88 6.93 13.57
CA LEU A 32 -3.30 5.63 13.04
C LEU A 32 -3.95 4.76 14.12
N VAL A 33 -3.40 4.76 15.33
CA VAL A 33 -3.97 3.98 16.45
C VAL A 33 -5.38 4.46 16.79
N ALA A 34 -5.58 5.77 16.89
CA ALA A 34 -6.88 6.35 17.20
C ALA A 34 -7.88 6.31 16.02
N GLY A 35 -7.38 6.16 14.78
CA GLY A 35 -8.20 6.23 13.57
C GLY A 35 -8.68 7.65 13.28
N GLU A 36 -7.79 8.63 13.44
CA GLU A 36 -8.08 10.05 13.30
C GLU A 36 -8.47 10.45 11.88
N VAL A 37 -9.14 11.59 11.74
CA VAL A 37 -9.38 12.22 10.44
C VAL A 37 -8.27 13.23 10.15
N VAL A 38 -7.67 13.12 8.98
CA VAL A 38 -6.61 14.02 8.53
C VAL A 38 -6.99 14.70 7.21
N GLU A 39 -6.53 15.93 7.08
CA GLU A 39 -6.54 16.69 5.84
C GLU A 39 -5.19 16.52 5.15
N LEU A 40 -5.20 16.23 3.84
CA LEU A 40 -4.02 16.07 3.01
C LEU A 40 -4.09 17.00 1.81
N GLU A 41 -3.13 17.92 1.71
CA GLU A 41 -2.94 18.73 0.51
C GLU A 41 -2.12 17.96 -0.55
N LEU A 42 -2.75 17.66 -1.68
CA LEU A 42 -2.14 16.89 -2.76
C LEU A 42 -1.12 17.72 -3.56
N PRO A 43 0.07 17.16 -3.84
CA PRO A 43 0.97 17.71 -4.85
C PRO A 43 0.31 17.80 -6.22
N ARG A 44 0.71 18.82 -6.99
CA ARG A 44 0.23 19.01 -8.37
C ARG A 44 0.52 17.80 -9.27
N ASN A 45 1.67 17.17 -9.08
CA ASN A 45 2.11 16.00 -9.85
C ASN A 45 2.31 14.83 -8.89
N LEU A 46 1.71 13.69 -9.20
CA LEU A 46 1.87 12.44 -8.47
C LEU A 46 2.44 11.35 -9.37
N ALA A 47 3.08 10.35 -8.79
CA ALA A 47 3.67 9.27 -9.56
C ALA A 47 2.58 8.43 -10.25
N CYS A 48 2.79 8.06 -11.51
CA CYS A 48 1.86 7.21 -12.25
C CYS A 48 1.82 5.80 -11.64
N ALA A 49 0.63 5.30 -11.31
CA ALA A 49 0.48 3.98 -10.70
C ALA A 49 0.80 2.81 -11.64
N ALA A 50 0.66 2.99 -12.94
CA ALA A 50 0.95 1.93 -13.92
C ALA A 50 2.45 1.62 -14.04
N CYS A 51 3.32 2.62 -13.84
CA CYS A 51 4.77 2.47 -14.01
C CYS A 51 5.59 2.81 -12.76
N GLY A 52 4.93 3.16 -11.65
CA GLY A 52 5.60 3.53 -10.39
C GLY A 52 6.50 4.77 -10.48
N GLY A 53 6.36 5.61 -11.51
CA GLY A 53 7.25 6.75 -11.75
C GLY A 53 8.25 6.57 -12.91
N GLY A 54 8.37 5.38 -13.49
CA GLY A 54 9.37 5.11 -14.54
C GLY A 54 9.07 5.70 -15.92
N GLY A 55 7.81 6.08 -16.18
CA GLY A 55 7.35 6.52 -17.50
C GLY A 55 6.76 5.38 -18.33
N CYS A 56 5.53 5.55 -18.80
CA CYS A 56 4.84 4.64 -19.71
C CYS A 56 3.86 5.42 -20.58
N ASP A 57 3.25 4.77 -21.56
CA ASP A 57 2.34 5.44 -22.48
C ASP A 57 1.10 6.01 -21.77
N ALA A 58 0.65 5.41 -20.65
CA ALA A 58 -0.47 5.92 -19.86
C ALA A 58 -0.21 7.29 -19.21
N CYS A 59 1.06 7.67 -18.98
CA CYS A 59 1.45 8.97 -18.44
C CYS A 59 2.24 9.83 -19.44
N GLY A 60 2.20 9.47 -20.74
CA GLY A 60 2.97 10.15 -21.78
C GLY A 60 4.48 10.11 -21.51
N ARG A 61 4.99 9.03 -20.90
CA ARG A 61 6.40 8.79 -20.55
C ARG A 61 7.01 9.76 -19.53
N SER A 62 6.22 10.60 -18.89
CA SER A 62 6.71 11.55 -17.87
C SER A 62 6.98 10.90 -16.51
N GLY A 63 6.40 9.71 -16.26
CA GLY A 63 6.42 9.06 -14.94
C GLY A 63 5.43 9.67 -13.93
N ALA A 64 4.84 10.82 -14.24
CA ALA A 64 3.95 11.54 -13.34
C ALA A 64 2.61 11.86 -14.01
N ILE A 65 1.59 12.09 -13.18
CA ILE A 65 0.26 12.52 -13.60
C ILE A 65 -0.01 13.86 -12.93
N THR A 66 -0.36 14.85 -13.74
CA THR A 66 -0.76 16.18 -13.27
C THR A 66 -2.23 16.14 -12.85
N LEU A 67 -2.50 16.45 -11.58
CA LEU A 67 -3.86 16.45 -11.02
C LEU A 67 -4.63 17.73 -11.34
N ARG A 68 -3.90 18.83 -11.53
CA ARG A 68 -4.47 20.18 -11.65
C ARG A 68 -3.60 21.11 -12.49
N GLN A 69 -4.22 22.16 -13.02
CA GLN A 69 -3.51 23.23 -13.73
C GLN A 69 -2.60 24.02 -12.75
N ARG A 70 -1.71 24.85 -13.30
CA ARG A 70 -0.69 25.55 -12.49
C ARG A 70 -1.34 26.61 -11.61
N GLU A 71 -2.37 27.27 -12.12
CA GLU A 71 -3.08 28.38 -11.53
C GLU A 71 -4.19 27.93 -10.57
N GLU A 72 -4.61 26.67 -10.66
CA GLU A 72 -5.63 26.09 -9.77
C GLU A 72 -5.09 25.94 -8.34
N PRO A 73 -5.94 26.10 -7.31
CA PRO A 73 -5.55 25.88 -5.93
C PRO A 73 -5.17 24.41 -5.68
N ALA A 74 -4.44 24.15 -4.60
CA ALA A 74 -4.11 22.78 -4.23
C ALA A 74 -5.38 21.98 -3.89
N GLU A 75 -5.44 20.74 -4.36
CA GLU A 75 -6.53 19.84 -4.03
C GLU A 75 -6.32 19.30 -2.61
N VAL A 76 -7.38 19.33 -1.81
CA VAL A 76 -7.35 18.93 -0.40
C VAL A 76 -8.30 17.75 -0.22
N VAL A 77 -7.80 16.67 0.37
CA VAL A 77 -8.57 15.45 0.61
C VAL A 77 -8.64 15.16 2.11
N GLU A 78 -9.86 14.97 2.60
CA GLU A 78 -10.10 14.51 3.97
C GLU A 78 -10.14 12.98 4.01
N ILE A 79 -9.37 12.39 4.92
CA ILE A 79 -9.17 10.95 4.98
C ILE A 79 -9.31 10.50 6.44
N THR A 80 -10.20 9.55 6.67
CA THR A 80 -10.24 8.82 7.94
C THR A 80 -9.18 7.72 7.92
N LEU A 81 -8.24 7.79 8.85
CA LEU A 81 -7.21 6.77 8.99
C LEU A 81 -7.83 5.47 9.54
N PRO A 82 -7.42 4.30 9.02
CA PRO A 82 -7.91 3.03 9.55
C PRO A 82 -7.33 2.84 10.95
N ALA A 83 -8.21 2.82 11.96
CA ALA A 83 -7.83 2.53 13.34
C ALA A 83 -7.13 1.16 13.41
N ARG A 84 -5.99 1.10 14.10
CA ARG A 84 -5.19 -0.12 14.26
C ARG A 84 -4.80 -0.31 15.73
N PRO A 85 -4.84 -1.55 16.25
CA PRO A 85 -4.22 -1.85 17.53
C PRO A 85 -2.75 -1.41 17.54
N GLU A 86 -2.25 -0.98 18.70
CA GLU A 86 -0.87 -0.51 18.82
C GLU A 86 0.16 -1.59 18.45
N ASP A 87 -0.17 -2.85 18.74
CA ASP A 87 0.62 -4.05 18.45
C ASP A 87 0.60 -4.46 16.97
N ASP A 88 -0.41 -4.01 16.21
CA ASP A 88 -0.61 -4.28 14.77
C ASP A 88 -0.37 -3.04 13.90
N ALA A 89 0.10 -1.94 14.51
CA ALA A 89 0.50 -0.77 13.75
C ALA A 89 1.60 -1.21 12.78
N PRO A 90 1.44 -0.90 11.48
CA PRO A 90 2.23 -1.52 10.44
C PRO A 90 3.72 -1.32 10.71
N ASP A 91 4.53 -2.33 10.37
CA ASP A 91 5.94 -2.13 10.07
C ASP A 91 6.12 -0.90 9.17
N SER A 92 7.35 -0.46 8.95
CA SER A 92 7.72 0.64 8.03
C SER A 92 7.10 0.58 6.61
N ARG A 93 6.43 -0.52 6.25
CA ARG A 93 5.64 -0.71 5.01
C ARG A 93 4.40 0.20 4.92
N GLY A 94 3.65 0.40 6.00
CA GLY A 94 2.42 1.21 6.03
C GLY A 94 1.14 0.53 5.50
N VAL A 95 0.06 1.31 5.31
CA VAL A 95 -1.24 0.87 4.78
C VAL A 95 -1.58 1.66 3.51
N THR A 96 -2.05 0.99 2.46
CA THR A 96 -2.50 1.65 1.22
C THR A 96 -4.01 1.79 1.19
N LEU A 97 -4.49 3.04 1.12
CA LEU A 97 -5.87 3.41 0.89
C LEU A 97 -6.10 3.67 -0.59
N ARG A 98 -7.23 3.20 -1.12
CA ARG A 98 -7.65 3.46 -2.50
C ARG A 98 -8.82 4.44 -2.47
N ILE A 99 -8.56 5.68 -2.88
CA ILE A 99 -9.54 6.76 -2.83
C ILE A 99 -10.07 7.00 -4.25
N PRO A 100 -11.36 6.77 -4.51
CA PRO A 100 -11.95 6.94 -5.82
C PRO A 100 -11.94 8.40 -6.30
N GLU A 101 -11.78 8.61 -7.61
CA GLU A 101 -11.97 9.91 -8.27
C GLU A 101 -11.02 11.04 -7.80
N GLN A 102 -9.92 10.67 -7.13
CA GLN A 102 -8.86 11.56 -6.64
C GLN A 102 -7.53 11.39 -7.41
N GLY A 103 -7.54 10.62 -8.50
CA GLY A 103 -6.38 10.39 -9.36
C GLY A 103 -6.29 11.33 -10.55
N GLY A 104 -5.68 10.87 -11.63
CA GLY A 104 -5.52 11.66 -12.85
C GLY A 104 -6.83 12.02 -13.53
N LEU A 105 -6.82 13.17 -14.20
CA LEU A 105 -7.91 13.61 -15.06
C LEU A 105 -8.08 12.66 -16.26
N SER A 106 -9.33 12.46 -16.66
CA SER A 106 -9.66 11.77 -17.90
C SER A 106 -9.25 12.60 -19.12
N ALA A 107 -9.28 11.99 -20.30
CA ALA A 107 -9.01 12.71 -21.54
C ALA A 107 -9.95 13.93 -21.69
N PRO A 108 -9.49 15.07 -22.24
CA PRO A 108 -10.34 16.24 -22.48
C PRO A 108 -11.59 15.87 -23.28
N GLY A 109 -12.76 16.34 -22.83
CA GLY A 109 -14.05 16.03 -23.47
C GLY A 109 -14.63 14.65 -23.14
N SER A 110 -13.99 13.88 -22.25
CA SER A 110 -14.51 12.61 -21.76
C SER A 110 -15.36 12.80 -20.49
N ASP A 111 -16.51 12.15 -20.44
CA ASP A 111 -17.37 12.08 -19.23
C ASP A 111 -16.89 11.01 -18.23
N LEU A 112 -15.71 10.42 -18.43
CA LEU A 112 -15.17 9.41 -17.56
C LEU A 112 -14.71 10.03 -16.23
N PRO A 113 -14.92 9.33 -15.09
CA PRO A 113 -14.45 9.81 -13.81
C PRO A 113 -12.92 9.79 -13.74
N ARG A 114 -12.37 10.57 -12.81
CA ARG A 114 -10.93 10.55 -12.51
C ARG A 114 -10.46 9.17 -12.06
N GLY A 115 -9.16 8.95 -12.18
CA GLY A 115 -8.50 7.76 -11.66
C GLY A 115 -8.56 7.66 -10.13
N PHE A 116 -7.91 6.64 -9.58
CA PHE A 116 -7.74 6.47 -8.15
C PHE A 116 -6.49 7.14 -7.63
N LEU A 117 -6.58 7.64 -6.40
CA LEU A 117 -5.43 7.91 -5.56
C LEU A 117 -5.13 6.66 -4.73
N LEU A 118 -3.96 6.06 -4.94
CA LEU A 118 -3.42 4.99 -4.11
C LEU A 118 -2.50 5.63 -3.06
N LEU A 119 -3.07 5.95 -1.91
CA LEU A 119 -2.39 6.64 -0.83
C LEU A 119 -1.78 5.63 0.16
N THR A 120 -0.47 5.56 0.21
CA THR A 120 0.24 4.75 1.19
C THR A 120 0.58 5.59 2.42
N VAL A 121 -0.11 5.32 3.53
CA VAL A 121 0.08 5.98 4.81
C VAL A 121 1.05 5.18 5.65
N VAL A 122 2.15 5.80 6.09
CA VAL A 122 3.17 5.13 6.89
C VAL A 122 3.39 5.82 8.23
N PRO A 123 3.57 5.05 9.31
CA PRO A 123 3.83 5.63 10.63
C PRO A 123 5.21 6.29 10.65
N SER A 124 5.30 7.46 11.27
CA SER A 124 6.54 8.21 11.48
C SER A 124 6.41 9.09 12.74
N PRO A 125 7.53 9.43 13.43
CA PRO A 125 7.48 10.37 14.55
C PRO A 125 6.97 11.76 14.14
N GLU A 126 7.27 12.18 12.91
CA GLU A 126 6.88 13.47 12.36
C GLU A 126 5.99 13.26 11.13
N PRO A 127 4.82 13.94 11.05
CA PRO A 127 3.97 13.87 9.87
C PRO A 127 4.57 14.71 8.73
N ASP A 128 4.21 14.41 7.49
CA ASP A 128 4.57 15.29 6.38
C ASP A 128 3.88 16.66 6.53
N ALA A 129 4.56 17.73 6.10
CA ALA A 129 4.11 19.12 6.27
C ALA A 129 2.75 19.44 5.62
N ARG A 130 2.31 18.61 4.68
CA ARG A 130 1.03 18.74 3.96
C ARG A 130 -0.12 17.98 4.61
N ILE A 131 0.12 17.31 5.74
CA ILE A 131 -0.89 16.61 6.49
C ILE A 131 -1.23 17.41 7.74
N ARG A 132 -2.52 17.61 7.97
CA ARG A 132 -3.04 18.27 9.16
C ARG A 132 -4.06 17.37 9.83
N LEU A 133 -4.00 17.30 11.15
CA LEU A 133 -5.00 16.60 11.95
C LEU A 133 -6.27 17.47 12.04
N LEU A 134 -7.42 16.92 11.66
CA LEU A 134 -8.71 17.59 11.81
C LEU A 134 -9.31 17.24 13.17
N ARG A 135 -9.11 18.12 14.15
CA ARG A 135 -9.63 17.93 15.51
C ARG A 135 -11.14 18.12 15.56
N GLY A 136 -11.84 17.23 16.26
CA GLY A 136 -13.28 17.36 16.52
C GLY A 136 -14.18 16.82 15.40
N VAL A 137 -13.61 16.24 14.34
CA VAL A 137 -14.38 15.50 13.33
C VAL A 137 -14.58 14.07 13.83
N PRO A 138 -15.83 13.61 14.02
CA PRO A 138 -16.06 12.25 14.49
C PRO A 138 -15.61 11.25 13.41
N SER A 139 -14.58 10.48 13.72
CA SER A 139 -14.18 9.32 12.91
C SER A 139 -15.34 8.32 12.87
N LYS A 140 -15.83 8.00 11.66
CA LYS A 140 -16.76 6.88 11.47
C LYS A 140 -15.98 5.58 11.67
N ARG A 141 -15.94 5.10 12.92
CA ARG A 141 -15.38 3.78 13.20
C ARG A 141 -16.18 2.70 12.47
N PRO A 142 -15.51 1.68 11.92
CA PRO A 142 -16.20 0.47 11.48
C PRO A 142 -17.01 -0.13 12.64
N PRO A 143 -18.18 -0.72 12.39
CA PRO A 143 -18.92 -1.46 13.41
C PRO A 143 -18.07 -2.59 14.00
N ALA A 144 -18.26 -2.85 15.30
CA ALA A 144 -17.43 -3.77 16.09
C ALA A 144 -17.41 -5.22 15.55
N SER A 145 -18.44 -5.62 14.81
CA SER A 145 -18.55 -6.93 14.15
C SER A 145 -17.40 -7.21 13.18
N VAL A 146 -16.89 -6.20 12.48
CA VAL A 146 -15.81 -6.37 11.51
C VAL A 146 -14.45 -6.46 12.18
N LEU A 147 -14.24 -5.75 13.28
CA LEU A 147 -13.00 -5.88 14.06
C LEU A 147 -12.85 -7.31 14.60
N ALA A 148 -13.95 -7.93 15.05
CA ALA A 148 -13.96 -9.32 15.51
C ALA A 148 -13.67 -10.33 14.39
N GLU A 149 -14.17 -10.09 13.17
CA GLU A 149 -13.88 -10.94 12.01
C GLU A 149 -12.43 -10.80 11.53
N ASP A 150 -11.85 -9.58 11.57
CA ASP A 150 -10.47 -9.32 11.17
C ASP A 150 -9.46 -9.85 12.21
N GLU A 151 -9.78 -9.78 13.52
CA GLU A 151 -9.05 -10.51 14.57
C GLU A 151 -9.11 -12.02 14.35
N ALA A 152 -10.28 -12.58 14.08
CA ALA A 152 -10.43 -14.01 13.81
C ALA A 152 -9.69 -14.45 12.54
N ARG A 153 -9.57 -13.57 11.53
CA ARG A 153 -8.86 -13.83 10.28
C ARG A 153 -7.35 -13.66 10.41
N SER A 154 -6.89 -12.62 11.10
CA SER A 154 -5.47 -12.39 11.39
C SER A 154 -4.88 -13.50 12.26
N LEU A 155 -5.65 -14.05 13.21
CA LEU A 155 -5.28 -15.25 13.97
C LEU A 155 -5.12 -16.50 13.09
N ARG A 156 -5.87 -16.63 11.99
CA ARG A 156 -5.72 -17.75 11.02
C ARG A 156 -4.55 -17.56 10.04
N VAL A 157 -4.21 -16.32 9.69
CA VAL A 157 -3.09 -16.02 8.78
C VAL A 157 -1.74 -16.05 9.51
N ARG A 158 -1.74 -15.94 10.85
CA ARG A 158 -0.56 -16.10 11.71
C ARG A 158 -0.14 -17.56 11.93
N GLU A 159 -0.42 -18.48 10.98
CA GLU A 159 0.36 -19.71 10.91
C GLU A 159 1.77 -19.34 10.40
N PRO A 160 2.83 -19.57 11.19
CA PRO A 160 4.17 -19.22 10.80
C PRO A 160 4.59 -20.09 9.60
N SER A 161 4.59 -19.51 8.39
CA SER A 161 5.20 -20.11 7.20
C SER A 161 6.74 -20.23 7.30
N ALA A 162 7.31 -19.81 8.43
CA ALA A 162 8.71 -19.91 8.78
C ALA A 162 9.12 -21.34 9.13
N ARG A 163 9.27 -22.23 8.11
CA ARG A 163 10.19 -23.38 8.22
C ARG A 163 10.53 -24.11 6.93
N ARG A 164 9.89 -23.84 5.79
CA ARG A 164 10.21 -24.57 4.54
C ARG A 164 11.45 -24.04 3.80
N GLY A 165 11.77 -22.75 3.91
CA GLY A 165 12.95 -22.17 3.25
C GLY A 165 14.29 -22.63 3.82
N SER A 166 14.42 -22.70 5.15
CA SER A 166 15.71 -23.02 5.81
C SER A 166 16.11 -24.48 5.67
N VAL A 167 15.16 -25.42 5.60
CA VAL A 167 15.50 -26.85 5.45
C VAL A 167 16.08 -27.15 4.06
N ALA A 168 15.54 -26.53 3.00
CA ALA A 168 16.04 -26.72 1.63
C ALA A 168 17.49 -26.21 1.46
N VAL A 169 17.82 -25.07 2.09
CA VAL A 169 19.17 -24.50 2.05
C VAL A 169 20.18 -25.38 2.79
N ILE A 170 19.79 -25.94 3.95
CA ILE A 170 20.65 -26.85 4.72
C ILE A 170 20.90 -28.15 3.94
N ILE A 171 19.87 -28.74 3.32
CA ILE A 171 20.02 -29.96 2.50
C ILE A 171 20.95 -29.71 1.31
N ALA A 172 20.81 -28.58 0.61
CA ALA A 172 21.67 -28.22 -0.50
C ALA A 172 23.14 -28.05 -0.06
N ALA A 173 23.38 -27.38 1.07
CA ALA A 173 24.73 -27.19 1.60
C ALA A 173 25.40 -28.52 1.98
N VAL A 174 24.66 -29.43 2.62
CA VAL A 174 25.15 -30.77 2.99
C VAL A 174 25.46 -31.60 1.74
N ALA A 175 24.59 -31.56 0.71
CA ALA A 175 24.83 -32.28 -0.54
C ALA A 175 26.10 -31.80 -1.26
N VAL A 176 26.33 -30.49 -1.31
CA VAL A 176 27.55 -29.91 -1.90
C VAL A 176 28.79 -30.33 -1.11
N ALA A 177 28.74 -30.27 0.22
CA ALA A 177 29.86 -30.67 1.07
C ALA A 177 30.21 -32.16 0.88
N LEU A 178 29.21 -33.04 0.84
CA LEU A 178 29.40 -34.47 0.58
C LEU A 178 29.96 -34.73 -0.82
N TRP A 179 29.51 -34.00 -1.83
CA TRP A 179 30.03 -34.14 -3.20
C TRP A 179 31.49 -33.72 -3.30
N VAL A 180 31.88 -32.60 -2.66
CA VAL A 180 33.29 -32.16 -2.60
C VAL A 180 34.16 -33.18 -1.88
N LEU A 181 33.69 -33.71 -0.73
CA LEU A 181 34.40 -34.78 -0.01
C LEU A 181 34.57 -36.03 -0.88
N PHE A 182 33.53 -36.44 -1.59
CA PHE A 182 33.58 -37.60 -2.49
C PHE A 182 34.58 -37.41 -3.64
N LEU A 183 34.58 -36.23 -4.28
CA LEU A 183 35.55 -35.91 -5.33
C LEU A 183 37.00 -35.89 -4.80
N THR A 184 37.19 -35.36 -3.58
CA THR A 184 38.50 -35.32 -2.93
C THR A 184 38.99 -36.74 -2.61
N TRP A 185 38.09 -37.60 -2.11
CA TRP A 185 38.39 -39.01 -1.86
C TRP A 185 38.74 -39.77 -3.14
N LEU A 186 37.98 -39.58 -4.24
CA LEU A 186 38.31 -40.18 -5.54
C LEU A 186 39.70 -39.79 -6.02
N ARG A 187 40.09 -38.52 -5.85
CA ARG A 187 41.42 -38.01 -6.19
C ARG A 187 42.53 -38.67 -5.37
N LEU A 188 42.33 -38.85 -4.08
CA LEU A 188 43.31 -39.44 -3.16
C LEU A 188 43.40 -40.97 -3.29
N SER A 189 42.32 -41.63 -3.73
CA SER A 189 42.24 -43.09 -3.85
C SER A 189 42.99 -43.66 -5.05
N GLY A 190 43.57 -42.82 -5.92
CA GLY A 190 44.34 -43.28 -7.08
C GLY A 190 43.53 -44.09 -8.09
N ARG A 191 42.20 -43.94 -8.13
CA ARG A 191 41.28 -44.61 -9.08
C ARG A 191 41.00 -43.77 -10.33
N GLY A 192 41.98 -42.99 -10.76
CA GLY A 192 42.00 -42.27 -12.04
C GLY A 192 42.75 -43.05 -13.09
#